data_AF-A0A953HEW4-F1
#
_entry.id   AF-A0A953HEW4-F1
#
_cell.length_a   1.000
_cell.length_b   1.000
_cell.length_c   1.000
_cell.angle_alpha   90.00
_cell.angle_beta   90.00
_cell.angle_gamma   90.00
#
_symmetry.space_group_name_H-M   'P 1'
#
loop_
_entity.id
_entity.type
_entity.pdbx_description
1 polymer ?
#
loop_
_entity_poly.entity_id
_entity_poly.type
_entity_poly.pdbx_seq_one_letter_code
_entity_poly.pdbx_strand_id
1 'polypeptide(L)'
;MTYNQAVELIFEQLPAYSKVGRTAIKSGLYNIDRLCAYLDDPQKKFSSIHVAGTNGKGSTCHILSAIFTHCGYKTGLYTSPHLNNIRERCRIDGQMVSESIFTEFVEKIQPVLNHILPSYFELNVALAFLRLCKGKCRYRDHRNRAGWQDGQHQYHPA
;
A
#
# COMPACT_ATOMS: atom_id res chain seq x y z
N MET A 1 17.87 2.14 7.72
CA MET A 1 17.32 3.34 8.39
C MET A 1 16.41 2.90 9.54
N THR A 2 16.15 3.76 10.53
CA THR A 2 15.16 3.47 11.59
C THR A 2 13.74 3.73 11.08
N TYR A 3 12.72 3.22 11.78
CA TYR A 3 11.32 3.47 11.44
C TYR A 3 10.99 4.97 11.44
N ASN A 4 11.46 5.73 12.45
CA ASN A 4 11.20 7.17 12.53
C ASN A 4 11.85 7.93 11.38
N GLN A 5 13.08 7.58 10.99
CA GLN A 5 13.74 8.15 9.81
C GLN A 5 12.96 7.85 8.52
N ALA A 6 12.45 6.62 8.39
CA ALA A 6 11.63 6.23 7.24
C ALA A 6 10.33 7.05 7.18
N VAL A 7 9.69 7.27 8.33
CA VAL A 7 8.49 8.11 8.43
C VAL A 7 8.81 9.55 8.04
N GLU A 8 9.84 10.17 8.63
CA GLU A 8 10.25 11.54 8.32
C GLU A 8 10.48 11.74 6.82
N LEU A 9 11.23 10.85 6.18
CA LEU A 9 11.52 10.90 4.75
C LEU A 9 10.25 10.84 3.88
N ILE A 10 9.25 10.04 4.25
CA ILE A 10 7.96 10.02 3.55
C ILE A 10 7.17 11.31 3.80
N PHE A 11 7.22 11.86 5.00
CA PHE A 11 6.54 13.10 5.36
C PHE A 11 7.15 14.34 4.70
N GLU A 12 8.45 14.34 4.36
CA GLU A 12 9.08 15.40 3.55
C GLU A 12 8.43 15.54 2.16
N GLN A 13 7.80 14.47 1.66
CA GLN A 13 7.09 14.46 0.37
C GLN A 13 5.64 14.96 0.49
N LEU A 14 5.22 15.44 1.68
CA LEU A 14 3.96 16.14 1.82
C LEU A 14 4.04 17.47 1.08
N PRO A 15 3.19 17.71 0.07
CA PRO A 15 3.01 19.07 -0.40
C PRO A 15 2.50 19.90 0.78
N ALA A 16 3.18 21.00 1.08
CA ALA A 16 2.65 22.00 1.97
C ALA A 16 1.45 22.67 1.28
N TYR A 17 0.28 22.04 1.35
CA TYR A 17 -0.96 22.51 0.74
C TYR A 17 -1.26 23.96 1.17
N SER A 18 -0.97 24.27 2.43
CA SER A 18 -1.04 25.61 3.02
C SER A 18 -0.01 26.61 2.48
N LYS A 19 1.12 26.17 1.90
CA LYS A 19 2.16 27.06 1.35
C LYS A 19 2.08 27.22 -0.18
N VAL A 20 1.57 26.23 -0.91
CA VAL A 20 1.70 26.15 -2.38
C VAL A 20 0.34 26.14 -3.11
N GLY A 21 -0.78 26.01 -2.37
CA GLY A 21 -2.13 26.11 -2.93
C GLY A 21 -2.49 24.97 -3.91
N ARG A 22 -3.52 25.18 -4.74
CA ARG A 22 -4.03 24.18 -5.72
C ARG A 22 -2.97 23.71 -6.73
N THR A 23 -1.95 24.54 -6.99
CA THR A 23 -0.80 24.25 -7.85
C THR A 23 0.14 23.16 -7.32
N ALA A 24 0.06 22.80 -6.03
CA ALA A 24 0.80 21.65 -5.49
C ALA A 24 0.27 20.29 -5.95
N ILE A 25 -0.96 20.24 -6.46
CA ILE A 25 -1.53 19.01 -7.02
C ILE A 25 -0.95 18.85 -8.43
N LYS A 26 0.15 18.10 -8.52
CA LYS A 26 0.63 17.61 -9.83
C LYS A 26 -0.47 16.71 -10.40
N SER A 27 -1.13 17.16 -11.46
CA SER A 27 -2.10 16.36 -12.17
C SER A 27 -1.40 15.33 -13.05
N GLY A 28 -1.89 14.09 -13.03
CA GLY A 28 -1.38 12.99 -13.85
C GLY A 28 -0.90 11.79 -13.04
N LEU A 29 -0.70 10.66 -13.73
CA LEU A 29 -0.28 9.39 -13.13
C LEU A 29 1.22 9.10 -13.35
N TYR A 30 1.96 10.04 -13.96
CA TYR A 30 3.33 9.80 -14.42
C TYR A 30 4.29 9.37 -13.29
N ASN A 31 4.22 9.99 -12.11
CA ASN A 31 5.15 9.66 -11.03
C ASN A 31 4.82 8.30 -10.41
N ILE A 32 3.54 8.03 -10.15
CA ILE A 32 3.12 6.71 -9.67
C ILE A 32 3.39 5.60 -10.69
N ASP A 33 3.22 5.84 -11.99
CA ASP A 33 3.53 4.87 -13.05
C ASP A 33 5.02 4.52 -13.07
N ARG A 34 5.90 5.54 -12.98
CA ARG A 34 7.36 5.31 -12.90
C ARG A 34 7.76 4.61 -11.62
N LEU A 35 7.14 4.96 -10.49
CA LEU A 35 7.40 4.30 -9.21
C LEU A 35 6.95 2.83 -9.25
N CYS A 36 5.79 2.55 -9.83
CA CYS A 36 5.30 1.19 -10.02
C CYS A 36 6.20 0.39 -10.97
N ALA A 37 6.64 0.97 -12.09
CA ALA A 37 7.58 0.33 -13.01
C ALA A 37 8.90 -0.02 -12.31
N TYR A 38 9.46 0.89 -11.50
CA TYR A 38 10.65 0.63 -10.68
C TYR A 38 10.42 -0.50 -9.66
N LEU A 39 9.19 -0.64 -9.15
CA LEU A 39 8.79 -1.68 -8.21
C LEU A 39 8.34 -2.99 -8.88
N ASP A 40 8.57 -3.14 -10.19
CA ASP A 40 8.17 -4.31 -10.99
C ASP A 40 6.64 -4.48 -11.04
N ASP A 41 5.93 -3.39 -11.34
CA ASP A 41 4.48 -3.31 -11.59
C ASP A 41 3.60 -4.08 -10.58
N PRO A 42 3.71 -3.79 -9.26
CA PRO A 42 2.98 -4.53 -8.23
C PRO A 42 1.45 -4.41 -8.36
N GLN A 43 0.94 -3.31 -8.92
CA GLN A 43 -0.48 -3.05 -9.20
C GLN A 43 -1.10 -4.04 -10.19
N LYS A 44 -0.29 -4.74 -10.99
CA LYS A 44 -0.77 -5.73 -11.98
C LYS A 44 -0.83 -7.15 -11.41
N LYS A 45 -0.42 -7.36 -10.15
CA LYS A 45 -0.18 -8.68 -9.54
C LYS A 45 -1.24 -9.10 -8.51
N PHE A 46 -2.38 -8.41 -8.47
CA PHE A 46 -3.52 -8.75 -7.63
C PHE A 46 -4.82 -8.24 -8.24
N SER A 47 -5.95 -8.85 -7.85
CA SER A 47 -7.28 -8.36 -8.20
C SER A 47 -7.72 -7.29 -7.20
N SER A 48 -8.32 -6.21 -7.68
CA SER A 48 -8.71 -5.06 -6.86
C SER A 48 -10.17 -4.68 -7.04
N ILE A 49 -10.79 -4.23 -5.96
CA ILE A 49 -12.08 -3.52 -5.98
C ILE A 49 -11.78 -2.05 -5.70
N HIS A 50 -12.13 -1.16 -6.63
CA HIS A 50 -11.97 0.28 -6.45
C HIS A 50 -13.29 0.90 -6.00
N VAL A 51 -13.29 1.49 -4.81
CA VAL A 51 -14.46 2.16 -4.24
C VAL A 51 -14.27 3.68 -4.27
N ALA A 52 -15.10 4.36 -5.05
CA ALA A 52 -15.13 5.82 -5.18
C ALA A 52 -16.49 6.38 -4.72
N GLY A 53 -16.54 7.66 -4.35
CA GLY A 53 -17.75 8.34 -3.88
C GLY A 53 -17.48 9.44 -2.86
N THR A 54 -18.49 10.21 -2.48
CA THR A 54 -18.32 11.32 -1.52
C THR A 54 -18.29 10.81 -0.07
N ASN A 55 -19.23 9.93 0.30
CA ASN A 55 -19.40 9.40 1.65
C ASN A 55 -19.38 7.86 1.67
N GLY A 56 -19.19 7.27 2.85
CA GLY A 56 -19.34 5.82 3.05
C GLY A 56 -18.19 4.92 2.55
N LYS A 57 -17.29 5.42 1.68
CA LYS A 57 -16.15 4.64 1.12
C LYS A 57 -15.39 3.84 2.16
N GLY A 58 -14.97 4.48 3.26
CA GLY A 58 -14.20 3.83 4.32
C GLY A 58 -14.97 2.67 4.94
N SER A 59 -16.23 2.92 5.34
CA SER A 59 -17.12 1.90 5.90
C SER A 59 -17.36 0.75 4.92
N THR A 60 -17.65 1.05 3.66
CA THR A 60 -17.85 0.03 2.60
C THR A 60 -16.59 -0.82 2.41
N CYS A 61 -15.40 -0.21 2.30
CA CYS A 61 -14.15 -0.94 2.15
C CYS A 61 -13.86 -1.84 3.36
N HIS A 62 -14.15 -1.38 4.58
CA HIS A 62 -14.00 -2.19 5.80
C HIS A 62 -14.96 -3.38 5.82
N ILE A 63 -16.22 -3.18 5.47
CA ILE A 63 -17.22 -4.26 5.38
C ILE A 63 -16.81 -5.29 4.33
N LEU A 64 -16.44 -4.85 3.12
CA LEU A 64 -15.94 -5.74 2.08
C LEU A 64 -14.71 -6.51 2.53
N SER A 65 -13.74 -5.83 3.17
CA SER A 65 -12.53 -6.47 3.68
C SER A 65 -12.85 -7.56 4.70
N ALA A 66 -13.81 -7.32 5.60
CA ALA A 66 -14.22 -8.30 6.60
C ALA A 66 -14.91 -9.51 5.96
N ILE A 67 -15.82 -9.28 4.99
CA ILE A 67 -16.50 -10.36 4.26
C ILE A 67 -15.49 -11.24 3.51
N PHE A 68 -14.60 -10.65 2.71
CA PHE A 68 -13.62 -11.44 1.94
C PHE A 68 -12.65 -12.20 2.84
N THR A 69 -12.20 -11.58 3.94
CA THR A 69 -11.36 -12.26 4.93
C THR A 69 -12.11 -13.44 5.55
N HIS A 70 -13.38 -13.26 5.92
CA HIS A 70 -14.22 -14.32 6.48
C HIS A 70 -14.45 -15.47 5.48
N CYS A 71 -14.56 -15.17 4.19
CA CYS A 71 -14.64 -16.16 3.12
C CYS A 71 -13.29 -16.84 2.77
N GLY A 72 -12.22 -16.61 3.54
CA GLY A 72 -10.91 -17.24 3.36
C GLY A 72 -10.02 -16.60 2.30
N TYR A 73 -10.41 -15.45 1.73
CA TYR A 73 -9.53 -14.72 0.83
C TYR A 73 -8.50 -13.93 1.62
N LYS A 74 -7.23 -14.05 1.22
CA LYS A 74 -6.20 -13.10 1.63
C LYS A 74 -6.58 -11.72 1.10
N THR A 75 -6.94 -10.83 2.01
CA THR A 75 -7.56 -9.56 1.67
C THR A 75 -6.70 -8.44 2.19
N GLY A 76 -6.51 -7.40 1.38
CA GLY A 76 -5.91 -6.18 1.88
C GLY A 76 -6.75 -4.97 1.58
N LEU A 77 -6.53 -3.97 2.42
CA LEU A 77 -7.35 -2.79 2.55
C LEU A 77 -6.44 -1.58 2.51
N TYR A 78 -6.71 -0.69 1.56
CA TYR A 78 -6.11 0.64 1.52
C TYR A 78 -7.17 1.69 1.84
N THR A 79 -6.93 2.51 2.87
CA THR A 79 -7.82 3.62 3.26
C THR A 79 -7.03 4.87 3.58
N SER A 80 -7.67 6.02 3.38
CA SER A 80 -7.10 7.34 3.66
C SER A 80 -8.18 8.29 4.18
N PRO A 81 -7.86 9.21 5.12
CA PRO A 81 -6.58 9.38 5.81
C PRO A 81 -6.32 8.30 6.89
N HIS A 82 -5.14 8.31 7.53
CA HIS A 82 -4.93 7.61 8.80
C HIS A 82 -5.35 8.49 9.97
N LEU A 83 -5.55 7.90 11.15
CA LEU A 83 -5.88 8.64 12.37
C LEU A 83 -4.64 8.92 13.22
N ASN A 84 -3.83 7.90 13.52
CA ASN A 84 -2.66 8.04 14.40
C ASN A 84 -1.36 7.59 13.74
N ASN A 85 -1.39 6.51 12.98
CA ASN A 85 -0.20 5.89 12.40
C ASN A 85 -0.34 5.74 10.88
N ILE A 86 0.68 6.19 10.11
CA ILE A 86 0.70 6.07 8.65
C ILE A 86 0.47 4.63 8.15
N ARG A 87 0.90 3.63 8.92
CA ARG A 87 0.73 2.20 8.62
C ARG A 87 -0.73 1.74 8.68
N GLU A 88 -1.63 2.52 9.29
CA GLU A 88 -3.08 2.24 9.29
C GLU A 88 -3.67 2.28 7.87
N ARG A 89 -3.06 3.05 6.96
CA ARG A 89 -3.52 3.21 5.59
C ARG A 89 -3.48 1.91 4.78
N CYS A 90 -2.67 0.93 5.19
CA CYS A 90 -2.54 -0.36 4.50
C CYS A 90 -2.64 -1.50 5.50
N ARG A 91 -3.65 -2.36 5.32
CA ARG A 91 -3.84 -3.56 6.15
C ARG A 91 -3.90 -4.80 5.30
N ILE A 92 -3.35 -5.90 5.79
CA ILE A 92 -3.51 -7.25 5.23
C ILE A 92 -4.16 -8.11 6.30
N ASP A 93 -5.29 -8.72 5.97
CA ASP A 93 -6.09 -9.54 6.88
C ASP A 93 -6.36 -8.82 8.22
N GLY A 94 -6.67 -7.51 8.11
CA GLY A 94 -6.94 -6.63 9.26
C GLY A 94 -5.69 -6.07 9.97
N GLN A 95 -4.50 -6.60 9.71
CA GLN A 95 -3.26 -6.22 10.38
C GLN A 95 -2.51 -5.12 9.63
N MET A 96 -2.02 -4.12 10.37
CA MET A 96 -1.18 -3.06 9.79
C MET A 96 0.14 -3.63 9.27
N VAL A 97 0.71 -2.94 8.28
CA VAL A 97 2.09 -3.19 7.88
C VAL A 97 3.01 -3.06 9.10
N SER A 98 3.99 -3.96 9.26
CA SER A 98 4.96 -3.88 10.36
C SER A 98 5.95 -2.74 10.11
N GLU A 99 6.63 -2.27 11.17
CA GLU A 99 7.65 -1.22 11.01
C GLU A 99 8.81 -1.67 10.14
N SER A 100 9.24 -2.93 10.26
CA SER A 100 10.24 -3.48 9.35
C SER A 100 9.75 -3.51 7.91
N ILE A 101 8.46 -3.85 7.68
CA ILE A 101 7.89 -3.85 6.34
C ILE A 101 7.78 -2.44 5.74
N PHE A 102 7.56 -1.45 6.59
CA PHE A 102 7.55 -0.06 6.17
C PHE A 102 8.97 0.42 5.83
N THR A 103 9.94 0.11 6.68
CA THR A 103 11.33 0.57 6.54
C THR A 103 12.02 0.01 5.30
N GLU A 104 11.95 -1.30 5.01
CA GLU A 104 12.63 -1.80 3.78
C GLU A 104 11.92 -1.31 2.52
N PHE A 105 10.60 -1.00 2.57
CA PHE A 105 9.93 -0.31 1.46
C PHE A 105 10.55 1.07 1.22
N VAL A 106 10.71 1.88 2.26
CA VAL A 106 11.31 3.23 2.14
C VAL A 106 12.75 3.13 1.65
N GLU A 107 13.55 2.21 2.18
CA GLU A 107 14.91 1.94 1.70
C GLU A 107 14.95 1.56 0.21
N LYS A 108 14.00 0.73 -0.24
CA LYS A 108 13.93 0.28 -1.63
C LYS A 108 13.70 1.43 -2.61
N ILE A 109 12.86 2.40 -2.24
CA ILE A 109 12.48 3.52 -3.11
C ILE A 109 13.37 4.74 -2.93
N GLN A 110 14.08 4.86 -1.81
CA GLN A 110 14.94 6.02 -1.49
C GLN A 110 15.85 6.44 -2.66
N PRO A 111 16.52 5.53 -3.41
CA PRO A 111 17.38 5.91 -4.53
C PRO A 111 16.68 6.65 -5.67
N VAL A 112 15.37 6.49 -5.83
CA VAL A 112 14.60 7.07 -6.95
C VAL A 112 13.73 8.26 -6.58
N LEU A 113 13.62 8.60 -5.29
CA LEU A 113 12.74 9.68 -4.81
C LEU A 113 13.08 11.03 -5.43
N ASN A 114 14.37 11.37 -5.51
CA ASN A 114 14.82 12.65 -6.06
C ASN A 114 14.64 12.76 -7.59
N HIS A 115 14.40 11.64 -8.28
CA HIS A 115 14.25 11.59 -9.74
C HIS A 115 12.79 11.46 -10.19
N ILE A 116 11.99 10.70 -9.45
CA ILE A 116 10.56 10.48 -9.73
C ILE A 116 9.72 11.58 -9.09
N LEU A 117 10.16 12.13 -7.94
CA LEU A 117 9.44 13.13 -7.15
C LEU A 117 7.98 12.73 -6.87
N PRO A 118 7.72 11.49 -6.38
CA PRO A 118 6.38 11.04 -6.07
C PRO A 118 5.83 11.80 -4.87
N SER A 119 4.54 12.12 -4.92
CA SER A 119 3.86 12.74 -3.79
C SER A 119 3.71 11.77 -2.62
N TYR A 120 3.50 12.32 -1.42
CA TYR A 120 3.11 11.55 -0.24
C TYR A 120 1.97 10.56 -0.53
N PHE A 121 0.96 10.95 -1.29
CA PHE A 121 -0.16 10.06 -1.63
C PHE A 121 0.29 8.88 -2.49
N GLU A 122 1.04 9.14 -3.56
CA GLU A 122 1.56 8.11 -4.48
C GLU A 122 2.47 7.11 -3.76
N LEU A 123 3.29 7.57 -2.81
CA LEU A 123 4.13 6.71 -1.97
C LEU A 123 3.30 5.73 -1.12
N ASN A 124 2.22 6.22 -0.52
CA ASN A 124 1.33 5.37 0.28
C ASN A 124 0.58 4.35 -0.59
N VAL A 125 0.19 4.73 -1.81
CA VAL A 125 -0.43 3.82 -2.78
C VAL A 125 0.56 2.75 -3.23
N ALA A 126 1.81 3.13 -3.55
CA ALA A 126 2.86 2.19 -3.95
C ALA A 126 3.19 1.17 -2.85
N LEU A 127 3.24 1.60 -1.58
CA LEU A 127 3.38 0.70 -0.43
C LEU A 127 2.25 -0.33 -0.40
N ALA A 128 1.00 0.12 -0.58
CA ALA A 128 -0.15 -0.76 -0.58
C ALA A 128 -0.08 -1.76 -1.73
N PHE A 129 0.21 -1.32 -2.96
CA PHE A 129 0.38 -2.21 -4.10
C PHE A 129 1.45 -3.27 -3.86
N LEU A 130 2.63 -2.86 -3.38
CA LEU A 130 3.72 -3.79 -3.10
C LEU A 130 3.33 -4.82 -2.04
N ARG A 131 2.57 -4.41 -1.02
CA ARG A 131 2.12 -5.29 0.05
C ARG A 131 1.02 -6.27 -0.39
N LEU A 132 0.15 -5.84 -1.30
CA LEU A 132 -0.99 -6.59 -1.85
C LEU A 132 -0.59 -7.61 -2.93
N CYS A 133 0.50 -7.34 -3.65
CA CYS A 133 1.06 -8.23 -4.66
C CYS A 133 1.24 -9.66 -4.14
N LYS A 134 0.55 -10.63 -4.76
CA LYS A 134 0.71 -12.07 -4.47
C LYS A 134 1.93 -12.61 -5.25
N GLY A 135 2.88 -13.24 -4.56
CA GLY A 135 4.05 -13.89 -5.17
C GLY A 135 5.29 -12.99 -5.27
N LYS A 136 6.47 -13.62 -5.07
CA LYS A 136 7.89 -13.21 -5.20
C LYS A 136 8.29 -11.73 -5.41
N CYS A 137 7.56 -10.73 -4.93
CA CYS A 137 8.21 -9.50 -4.50
C CYS A 137 9.06 -9.88 -3.28
N ARG A 138 10.38 -9.99 -3.47
CA ARG A 138 11.33 -10.27 -2.37
C ARG A 138 11.23 -9.14 -1.34
N TYR A 139 10.26 -9.26 -0.45
CA TYR A 139 10.19 -8.56 0.81
C TYR A 139 10.50 -9.61 1.87
N ARG A 140 11.70 -9.55 2.44
CA ARG A 140 12.23 -10.62 3.29
C ARG A 140 11.91 -10.26 4.73
N ASP A 141 10.68 -10.53 5.16
CA ASP A 141 10.35 -10.50 6.57
C ASP A 141 11.09 -11.64 7.29
N HIS A 142 12.23 -11.31 7.90
CA HIS A 142 13.08 -12.25 8.61
C HIS A 142 12.41 -12.91 9.84
N ARG A 143 11.20 -12.48 10.22
CA ARG A 143 10.47 -13.00 11.39
C ARG A 143 9.29 -13.90 11.07
N ASN A 144 8.91 -14.09 9.81
CA ASN A 144 7.72 -14.88 9.46
C ASN A 144 8.05 -16.00 8.46
N ARG A 145 8.35 -17.21 8.98
CA ARG A 145 8.67 -18.43 8.20
C ARG A 145 7.44 -19.17 7.64
N ALA A 146 6.27 -18.55 7.57
CA ALA A 146 5.12 -19.15 6.90
C ALA A 146 5.24 -18.94 5.37
N GLY A 147 6.00 -19.82 4.73
CA GLY A 147 5.94 -20.01 3.28
C GLY A 147 4.53 -20.42 2.86
N TRP A 148 4.00 -19.77 1.82
CA TRP A 148 2.70 -20.05 1.25
C TRP A 148 2.69 -21.45 0.64
N GLN A 149 1.90 -22.37 1.19
CA GLN A 149 1.50 -23.60 0.52
C GLN A 149 0.13 -23.34 -0.12
N ASP A 150 0.04 -23.50 -1.44
CA ASP A 150 -1.21 -23.45 -2.18
C ASP A 150 -2.13 -24.58 -1.73
N GLY A 151 -3.13 -24.25 -0.91
CA GLY A 151 -4.27 -25.12 -0.65
C GLY A 151 -5.24 -25.01 -1.83
N GLN A 152 -5.17 -25.96 -2.75
CA GLN A 152 -6.24 -26.21 -3.72
C GLN A 152 -7.53 -26.52 -2.94
N HIS A 153 -8.52 -25.62 -2.98
CA HIS A 153 -9.89 -25.92 -2.57
C HIS A 153 -10.74 -26.09 -3.83
N GLN A 154 -10.96 -27.36 -4.17
CA GLN A 154 -12.02 -27.78 -5.08
C GLN A 154 -13.36 -27.47 -4.40
N TYR A 155 -14.11 -26.54 -4.96
CA TYR A 155 -15.50 -26.30 -4.57
C TYR A 155 -16.39 -27.21 -5.42
N HIS A 156 -17.00 -28.21 -4.79
CA HIS A 156 -18.11 -28.97 -5.38
C HIS A 156 -19.42 -28.32 -4.93
N PRO A 157 -20.24 -27.76 -5.84
CA PRO A 157 -21.61 -27.39 -5.51
C PRO A 157 -22.48 -28.65 -5.44
N ALA A 158 -23.40 -28.67 -4.48
CA ALA A 158 -24.50 -29.62 -4.39
C ALA A 158 -25.64 -29.23 -5.35
#